data_AF-A0A517ZWH2-F1
#
_entry.id   AF-A0A517ZWH2-F1
#
_cell.length_a   1.000
_cell.length_b   1.000
_cell.length_c   1.000
_cell.angle_alpha   90.00
_cell.angle_beta   90.00
_cell.angle_gamma   90.00
#
_symmetry.space_group_name_H-M   'P 1'
#
loop_
_entity.id
_entity.type
_entity.pdbx_description
1 polymer ?
#
loop_
_entity_poly.entity_id
_entity_poly.type
_entity_poly.pdbx_seq_one_letter_code
_entity_poly.pdbx_strand_id
1 'polypeptide(L)'
;MRSLLIYPTHENCDEVREQYEGNDIIAACYPPRMTEDTGERPQNCWNDNANIAEGMGLSVVQAVCPACEFRKKCRESGYLGQLSTVADAHVAIATHKRAEYTGLAELSQSREYLSIHEDAISLLRPPAEISLGDIVQARLLVQDYILNDPASLNWFGDATRVDDEGNRYQDEELAIRRERQYVYFRLMSGLLEHLFQAIEAADQTDEWSPPETARVPAGFERTLFFSIRRANIDFRDQPWRFLLTAASGKLHLAAIIVERRFHKGGGQGNAYLKKSVVGVIDNPPPTNCVVWINDATADTEHVEAIVGHAVHQATPDGHIELRKKAVQIPRDITRRTSAKTVRGLIRGVMADRPQFRRIGIIGHSTHMSVLKKLGAGFDERIVKTSYFGSGEERSSNDWHHKCDLIIVAGTPRIPPAAIAKHLVQIGEMSAATCEPEWGVIYWHGETESHEPTKVNSRGYKNEAWRRAHQDLVRAQIVQATGRGRGILETGCEVLVLSDEECGLPLSDSGVEILNDASVAILNALSELTTENPNKYILGKPVVSTGQLAETTGLSRSRCRDLLRDLERRGLVQKIGERSGWRLVLSSAEEVAPCP
;
A
#
# COMPACT_ATOMS: atom_id res chain seq x y z
N MET A 1 -26.96 -17.01 10.32
CA MET A 1 -26.03 -16.06 10.95
C MET A 1 -25.83 -14.88 10.01
N ARG A 2 -26.03 -13.64 10.47
CA ARG A 2 -25.73 -12.44 9.64
C ARG A 2 -24.27 -12.03 9.81
N SER A 3 -23.54 -11.86 8.72
CA SER A 3 -22.11 -11.54 8.76
C SER A 3 -21.75 -10.24 8.04
N LEU A 4 -20.64 -9.66 8.44
CA LEU A 4 -19.92 -8.58 7.75
C LEU A 4 -18.51 -9.07 7.42
N LEU A 5 -18.11 -8.96 6.16
CA LEU A 5 -16.75 -9.25 5.71
C LEU A 5 -16.12 -7.95 5.21
N ILE A 6 -14.90 -7.67 5.64
CA ILE A 6 -14.19 -6.44 5.32
C ILE A 6 -12.93 -6.80 4.53
N TYR A 7 -12.82 -6.27 3.30
CA TYR A 7 -11.73 -6.54 2.36
C TYR A 7 -11.01 -5.28 1.89
N PRO A 8 -9.78 -5.35 1.37
CA PRO A 8 -9.04 -4.17 0.96
C PRO A 8 -9.69 -3.35 -0.16
N THR A 9 -10.20 -4.01 -1.22
CA THR A 9 -10.71 -3.34 -2.44
C THR A 9 -12.12 -3.80 -2.85
N HIS A 10 -12.73 -3.07 -3.78
CA HIS A 10 -14.05 -3.42 -4.33
C HIS A 10 -13.98 -4.69 -5.18
N GLU A 11 -12.88 -4.91 -5.91
CA GLU A 11 -12.67 -6.10 -6.73
C GLU A 11 -12.64 -7.37 -5.87
N ASN A 12 -11.99 -7.31 -4.69
CA ASN A 12 -12.05 -8.41 -3.73
C ASN A 12 -13.46 -8.62 -3.16
N CYS A 13 -14.19 -7.53 -2.94
CA CYS A 13 -15.57 -7.63 -2.48
C CYS A 13 -16.43 -8.36 -3.53
N ASP A 14 -16.26 -8.02 -4.81
CA ASP A 14 -17.01 -8.61 -5.92
C ASP A 14 -16.67 -10.10 -6.12
N GLU A 15 -15.39 -10.48 -6.11
CA GLU A 15 -14.96 -11.90 -6.17
C GLU A 15 -15.58 -12.74 -5.05
N VAL A 16 -15.57 -12.21 -3.83
CA VAL A 16 -16.13 -12.90 -2.66
C VAL A 16 -17.65 -12.97 -2.76
N ARG A 17 -18.32 -11.91 -3.22
CA ARG A 17 -19.76 -11.92 -3.46
C ARG A 17 -20.16 -13.00 -4.45
N GLU A 18 -19.47 -13.08 -5.60
CA GLU A 18 -19.71 -14.10 -6.62
C GLU A 18 -19.53 -15.51 -6.07
N GLN A 19 -18.51 -15.72 -5.23
CA GLN A 19 -18.30 -17.00 -4.55
C GLN A 19 -19.49 -17.36 -3.65
N TYR A 20 -20.01 -16.44 -2.84
CA TYR A 20 -21.16 -16.70 -1.97
C TYR A 20 -22.45 -16.93 -2.76
N GLU A 21 -22.70 -16.11 -3.78
CA GLU A 21 -23.87 -16.26 -4.67
C GLU A 21 -23.84 -17.60 -5.41
N GLY A 22 -22.67 -18.05 -5.86
CA GLY A 22 -22.49 -19.38 -6.48
C GLY A 22 -22.75 -20.56 -5.53
N ASN A 23 -22.88 -20.30 -4.22
CA ASN A 23 -23.26 -21.26 -3.19
C ASN A 23 -24.66 -20.96 -2.60
N ASP A 24 -25.51 -20.23 -3.33
CA ASP A 24 -26.87 -19.85 -2.94
C ASP A 24 -26.97 -19.04 -1.63
N ILE A 25 -25.91 -18.30 -1.27
CA ILE A 25 -25.89 -17.41 -0.11
C ILE A 25 -26.15 -15.98 -0.54
N ILE A 26 -27.16 -15.34 0.07
CA ILE A 26 -27.52 -13.93 -0.18
C ILE A 26 -26.41 -13.01 0.35
N ALA A 27 -25.49 -12.62 -0.54
CA ALA A 27 -24.41 -11.69 -0.28
C ALA A 27 -24.62 -10.37 -1.02
N ALA A 28 -24.15 -9.26 -0.45
CA ALA A 28 -24.18 -7.97 -1.12
C ALA A 28 -22.98 -7.09 -0.72
N CYS A 29 -22.39 -6.43 -1.70
CA CYS A 29 -21.28 -5.50 -1.49
C CYS A 29 -21.78 -4.08 -1.27
N TYR A 30 -21.16 -3.36 -0.34
CA TYR A 30 -21.30 -1.91 -0.30
C TYR A 30 -20.81 -1.33 -1.64
N PRO A 31 -21.68 -0.65 -2.40
CA PRO A 31 -21.32 -0.18 -3.73
C PRO A 31 -20.30 0.98 -3.63
N PRO A 32 -19.37 1.10 -4.59
CA PRO A 32 -18.68 2.37 -4.80
C PRO A 32 -19.72 3.43 -5.19
N ARG A 33 -19.53 4.68 -4.75
CA ARG A 33 -20.41 5.77 -5.17
C ARG A 33 -19.89 6.35 -6.48
N MET A 34 -20.71 6.26 -7.52
CA MET A 34 -20.36 6.69 -8.87
C MET A 34 -21.31 7.80 -9.31
N THR A 35 -20.77 8.99 -9.58
CA THR A 35 -21.54 10.11 -10.17
C THR A 35 -21.55 10.11 -11.69
N GLU A 36 -20.68 9.32 -12.30
CA GLU A 36 -20.56 9.15 -13.74
C GLU A 36 -20.68 7.67 -14.08
N ASP A 37 -21.18 7.38 -15.27
CA ASP A 37 -21.25 6.02 -15.80
C ASP A 37 -19.96 5.73 -16.57
N THR A 38 -19.19 4.74 -16.10
CA THR A 38 -17.94 4.32 -16.75
C THR A 38 -18.10 3.10 -17.65
N GLY A 39 -19.33 2.59 -17.83
CA GLY A 39 -19.62 1.33 -18.50
C GLY A 39 -19.34 0.10 -17.62
N GLU A 40 -18.17 0.05 -16.97
CA GLU A 40 -17.83 -0.99 -15.99
C GLU A 40 -18.62 -0.83 -14.69
N ARG A 41 -18.86 0.42 -14.26
CA ARG A 41 -19.63 0.74 -13.06
C ARG A 41 -20.70 1.77 -13.40
N PRO A 42 -21.99 1.40 -13.33
CA PRO A 42 -23.07 2.31 -13.67
C PRO A 42 -23.18 3.44 -12.63
N GLN A 43 -23.61 4.62 -13.09
CA GLN A 43 -23.92 5.75 -12.22
C GLN A 43 -24.99 5.34 -11.19
N ASN A 44 -24.70 5.50 -9.89
CA ASN A 44 -25.65 5.25 -8.80
C ASN A 44 -25.90 6.50 -7.92
N CYS A 45 -25.21 7.60 -8.19
CA CYS A 45 -25.42 8.89 -7.54
C CYS A 45 -25.58 9.98 -8.62
N TRP A 46 -26.61 10.83 -8.52
CA TRP A 46 -26.85 11.90 -9.50
C TRP A 46 -26.46 13.29 -8.99
N ASN A 47 -25.72 13.35 -7.88
CA ASN A 47 -25.37 14.62 -7.25
C ASN A 47 -23.85 14.79 -7.18
N ASP A 48 -23.31 15.64 -8.06
CA ASP A 48 -21.86 15.90 -8.17
C ASP A 48 -21.27 16.49 -6.88
N ASN A 49 -22.09 17.14 -6.05
CA ASN A 49 -21.68 17.60 -4.72
C ASN A 49 -21.24 16.45 -3.81
N ALA A 50 -21.67 15.22 -4.08
CA ALA A 50 -21.26 14.04 -3.31
C ALA A 50 -19.76 13.77 -3.42
N ASN A 51 -19.17 13.88 -4.62
CA ASN A 51 -17.72 13.69 -4.80
C ASN A 51 -16.92 14.79 -4.12
N ILE A 52 -17.43 16.02 -4.19
CA ILE A 52 -16.81 17.17 -3.53
C ILE A 52 -16.80 16.98 -2.01
N ALA A 53 -17.94 16.58 -1.43
CA ALA A 53 -18.05 16.31 0.01
C ALA A 53 -17.10 15.19 0.47
N GLU A 54 -17.01 14.09 -0.28
CA GLU A 54 -16.10 12.98 0.03
C GLU A 54 -14.62 13.38 -0.11
N GLY A 55 -14.27 14.14 -1.15
CA GLY A 55 -12.92 14.69 -1.32
C GLY A 55 -12.49 15.62 -0.17
N MET A 56 -13.46 16.30 0.44
CA MET A 56 -13.25 17.14 1.64
C MET A 56 -13.18 16.34 2.94
N GLY A 57 -13.50 15.03 2.92
CA GLY A 57 -13.55 14.18 4.10
C GLY A 57 -14.85 14.28 4.91
N LEU A 58 -15.94 14.77 4.30
CA LEU A 58 -17.26 14.86 4.92
C LEU A 58 -18.12 13.63 4.60
N SER A 59 -19.04 13.28 5.49
CA SER A 59 -20.00 12.22 5.23
C SER A 59 -21.02 12.69 4.20
N VAL A 60 -21.02 12.09 3.01
CA VAL A 60 -21.98 12.42 1.94
C VAL A 60 -23.43 12.29 2.42
N VAL A 61 -23.73 11.28 3.25
CA VAL A 61 -25.06 11.02 3.78
C VAL A 61 -25.51 12.12 4.76
N GLN A 62 -24.58 12.76 5.48
CA GLN A 62 -24.88 13.83 6.42
C GLN A 62 -24.79 15.22 5.79
N ALA A 63 -23.82 15.45 4.91
CA ALA A 63 -23.54 16.73 4.29
C ALA A 63 -24.46 17.04 3.10
N VAL A 64 -24.67 16.07 2.21
CA VAL A 64 -25.26 16.30 0.88
C VAL A 64 -26.63 15.64 0.71
N CYS A 65 -26.75 14.36 1.07
CA CYS A 65 -27.99 13.60 0.89
C CYS A 65 -29.24 14.22 1.53
N PRO A 66 -29.19 14.93 2.69
CA PRO A 66 -30.40 15.46 3.32
C PRO A 66 -31.17 16.48 2.47
N ALA A 67 -30.46 17.20 1.58
CA ALA A 67 -31.01 18.23 0.73
C ALA A 67 -31.00 17.86 -0.76
N CYS A 68 -30.62 16.62 -1.09
CA CYS A 68 -30.43 16.20 -2.47
C CYS A 68 -31.79 16.04 -3.17
N GLU A 69 -31.97 16.74 -4.29
CA GLU A 69 -33.19 16.63 -5.12
C GLU A 69 -33.43 15.20 -5.65
N PHE A 70 -32.34 14.47 -5.91
CA PHE A 70 -32.38 13.08 -6.38
C PHE A 70 -32.59 12.05 -5.26
N ARG A 71 -32.82 12.47 -4.00
CA ARG A 71 -32.87 11.54 -2.86
C ARG A 71 -33.92 10.44 -3.02
N LYS A 72 -35.09 10.77 -3.57
CA LYS A 72 -36.16 9.78 -3.82
C LYS A 72 -35.69 8.72 -4.82
N LYS A 73 -35.24 9.14 -6.00
CA LYS A 73 -34.65 8.27 -7.03
C LYS A 73 -33.50 7.43 -6.47
N CYS A 74 -32.63 8.04 -5.67
CA CYS A 74 -31.48 7.39 -5.04
C CYS A 74 -31.86 6.28 -4.05
N ARG A 75 -32.99 6.42 -3.35
CA ARG A 75 -33.54 5.36 -2.47
C ARG A 75 -34.17 4.22 -3.25
N GLU A 76 -34.81 4.52 -4.37
CA GLU A 76 -35.52 3.53 -5.18
C GLU A 76 -34.56 2.68 -6.03
N SER A 77 -33.55 3.30 -6.66
CA SER A 77 -32.68 2.61 -7.62
C SER A 77 -31.22 3.08 -7.63
N GLY A 78 -30.83 3.96 -6.71
CA GLY A 78 -29.46 4.47 -6.63
C GLY A 78 -28.68 3.96 -5.42
N TYR A 79 -27.67 4.74 -5.05
CA TYR A 79 -26.72 4.44 -3.99
C TYR A 79 -27.41 4.13 -2.65
N LEU A 80 -28.39 4.94 -2.23
CA LEU A 80 -29.10 4.72 -0.95
C LEU A 80 -29.94 3.44 -0.96
N GLY A 81 -30.55 3.09 -2.10
CA GLY A 81 -31.27 1.83 -2.27
C GLY A 81 -30.33 0.64 -2.15
N GLN A 82 -29.18 0.70 -2.84
CA GLN A 82 -28.14 -0.32 -2.75
C GLN A 82 -27.60 -0.49 -1.31
N LEU A 83 -27.44 0.59 -0.54
CA LEU A 83 -27.08 0.50 0.88
C LEU A 83 -28.11 -0.27 1.71
N SER A 84 -29.40 -0.12 1.41
CA SER A 84 -30.48 -0.88 2.07
C SER A 84 -30.37 -2.36 1.74
N THR A 85 -30.14 -2.71 0.47
CA THR A 85 -29.95 -4.10 0.04
C THR A 85 -28.80 -4.78 0.81
N VAL A 86 -27.69 -4.05 1.02
CA VAL A 86 -26.56 -4.58 1.79
C VAL A 86 -26.91 -4.76 3.27
N ALA A 87 -27.66 -3.82 3.86
CA ALA A 87 -28.15 -3.96 5.23
C ALA A 87 -29.04 -5.21 5.41
N ASP A 88 -29.79 -5.57 4.37
CA ASP A 88 -30.72 -6.71 4.40
C ASP A 88 -30.08 -8.06 4.05
N ALA A 89 -28.93 -8.09 3.37
CA ALA A 89 -28.23 -9.31 2.99
C ALA A 89 -27.82 -10.19 4.17
N HIS A 90 -27.68 -11.51 3.96
CA HIS A 90 -27.12 -12.42 4.96
C HIS A 90 -25.63 -12.13 5.19
N VAL A 91 -24.88 -11.90 4.10
CA VAL A 91 -23.47 -11.53 4.12
C VAL A 91 -23.31 -10.13 3.53
N ALA A 92 -22.96 -9.15 4.37
CA ALA A 92 -22.56 -7.83 3.91
C ALA A 92 -21.05 -7.81 3.66
N ILE A 93 -20.61 -7.20 2.56
CA ILE A 93 -19.20 -7.14 2.19
C ILE A 93 -18.80 -5.68 2.00
N ALA A 94 -17.82 -5.20 2.77
CA ALA A 94 -17.38 -3.81 2.78
C ALA A 94 -15.88 -3.71 2.46
N THR A 95 -15.46 -2.53 1.98
CA THR A 95 -14.04 -2.23 1.84
C THR A 95 -13.44 -1.71 3.15
N HIS A 96 -12.12 -1.79 3.32
CA HIS A 96 -11.41 -1.17 4.45
C HIS A 96 -11.72 0.31 4.51
N LYS A 97 -11.68 0.98 3.35
CA LYS A 97 -11.94 2.40 3.27
C LYS A 97 -13.34 2.77 3.78
N ARG A 98 -14.35 1.94 3.49
CA ARG A 98 -15.70 2.12 4.01
C ARG A 98 -15.72 2.00 5.54
N ALA A 99 -15.08 0.97 6.08
CA ALA A 99 -15.03 0.72 7.51
C ALA A 99 -14.20 1.75 8.31
N GLU A 100 -13.14 2.30 7.72
CA GLU A 100 -12.42 3.45 8.26
C GLU A 100 -13.31 4.70 8.41
N TYR A 101 -14.25 4.90 7.49
CA TYR A 101 -15.09 6.09 7.42
C TYR A 101 -16.38 5.99 8.23
N THR A 102 -17.07 4.85 8.11
CA THR A 102 -18.33 4.60 8.79
C THR A 102 -18.11 4.11 10.23
N GLY A 103 -16.99 3.46 10.49
CA GLY A 103 -16.71 2.80 11.76
C GLY A 103 -17.27 1.38 11.83
N LEU A 104 -16.58 0.51 12.55
CA LEU A 104 -16.93 -0.90 12.72
C LEU A 104 -18.27 -1.06 13.45
N ALA A 105 -18.51 -0.28 14.51
CA ALA A 105 -19.76 -0.36 15.27
C ALA A 105 -21.01 -0.07 14.42
N GLU A 106 -20.95 0.92 13.53
CA GLU A 106 -22.08 1.25 12.65
C GLU A 106 -22.25 0.21 11.53
N LEU A 107 -21.16 -0.23 10.89
CA LEU A 107 -21.25 -1.23 9.82
C LEU A 107 -21.68 -2.61 10.29
N SER A 108 -21.28 -2.99 11.50
CA SER A 108 -21.62 -4.29 12.11
C SER A 108 -22.99 -4.29 12.79
N GLN A 109 -23.76 -3.22 12.69
CA GLN A 109 -25.09 -3.15 13.28
C GLN A 109 -25.96 -4.32 12.78
N SER A 110 -26.53 -5.08 13.71
CA SER A 110 -27.34 -6.27 13.43
C SER A 110 -26.58 -7.43 12.77
N ARG A 111 -25.26 -7.52 12.97
CA ARG A 111 -24.39 -8.63 12.55
C ARG A 111 -23.93 -9.43 13.76
N GLU A 112 -23.80 -10.74 13.57
CA GLU A 112 -23.37 -11.71 14.60
C GLU A 112 -21.90 -12.11 14.42
N TYR A 113 -21.36 -11.87 13.21
CA TYR A 113 -19.98 -12.19 12.85
C TYR A 113 -19.37 -11.08 11.99
N LEU A 114 -18.11 -10.72 12.30
CA LEU A 114 -17.30 -9.79 11.55
C LEU A 114 -15.98 -10.47 11.18
N SER A 115 -15.59 -10.44 9.90
CA SER A 115 -14.26 -10.86 9.44
C SER A 115 -13.52 -9.67 8.83
N ILE A 116 -12.30 -9.40 9.29
CA ILE A 116 -11.41 -8.36 8.76
C ILE A 116 -10.28 -9.06 8.01
N HIS A 117 -10.11 -8.76 6.72
CA HIS A 117 -9.09 -9.40 5.87
C HIS A 117 -7.95 -8.42 5.55
N GLU A 118 -6.75 -8.73 6.04
CA GLU A 118 -5.53 -7.91 5.93
C GLU A 118 -5.57 -6.58 6.72
N ASP A 119 -4.40 -6.00 6.98
CA ASP A 119 -4.19 -4.61 7.46
C ASP A 119 -5.13 -4.15 8.60
N ALA A 120 -5.28 -4.99 9.63
CA ALA A 120 -6.28 -4.77 10.67
C ALA A 120 -5.99 -3.51 11.50
N ILE A 121 -4.71 -3.17 11.69
CA ILE A 121 -4.28 -1.99 12.47
C ILE A 121 -4.85 -0.71 11.85
N SER A 122 -4.73 -0.53 10.54
CA SER A 122 -5.25 0.66 9.84
C SER A 122 -6.78 0.78 9.96
N LEU A 123 -7.47 -0.33 10.18
CA LEU A 123 -8.91 -0.36 10.36
C LEU A 123 -9.34 -0.06 11.79
N LEU A 124 -8.66 -0.66 12.78
CA LEU A 124 -8.93 -0.49 14.20
C LEU A 124 -8.50 0.88 14.73
N ARG A 125 -7.44 1.43 14.12
CA ARG A 125 -6.83 2.73 14.44
C ARG A 125 -6.68 3.57 13.16
N PRO A 126 -7.81 3.98 12.52
CA PRO A 126 -7.75 4.76 11.29
C PRO A 126 -6.96 6.04 11.52
N PRO A 127 -5.97 6.36 10.68
CA PRO A 127 -5.29 7.64 10.76
C PRO A 127 -6.16 8.73 10.14
N ALA A 128 -6.13 9.92 10.74
CA ALA A 128 -6.57 11.17 10.17
C ALA A 128 -5.37 12.13 10.18
N GLU A 129 -5.15 12.84 9.08
CA GLU A 129 -4.02 13.76 8.95
C GLU A 129 -4.51 15.13 8.51
N ILE A 130 -3.79 16.17 8.95
CA ILE A 130 -3.98 17.53 8.47
C ILE A 130 -2.63 18.22 8.30
N SER A 131 -2.45 18.93 7.19
CA SER A 131 -1.24 19.71 6.92
C SER A 131 -1.37 21.16 7.42
N LEU A 132 -0.24 21.87 7.56
CA LEU A 132 -0.26 23.31 7.85
C LEU A 132 -1.06 24.12 6.81
N GLY A 133 -0.96 23.75 5.53
CA GLY A 133 -1.72 24.41 4.46
C GLY A 133 -3.23 24.25 4.64
N ASP A 134 -3.68 23.05 5.01
CA ASP A 134 -5.10 22.78 5.28
C ASP A 134 -5.60 23.55 6.50
N ILE A 135 -4.78 23.67 7.56
CA ILE A 135 -5.12 24.44 8.76
C ILE A 135 -5.36 25.90 8.40
N VAL A 136 -4.48 26.51 7.59
CA VAL A 136 -4.65 27.90 7.14
C VAL A 136 -5.94 28.07 6.34
N GLN A 137 -6.23 27.17 5.39
CA GLN A 137 -7.47 27.22 4.61
C GLN A 137 -8.73 27.03 5.48
N ALA A 138 -8.68 26.11 6.44
CA ALA A 138 -9.77 25.89 7.40
C ALA A 138 -9.99 27.10 8.32
N ARG A 139 -8.92 27.79 8.74
CA ARG A 139 -9.01 29.06 9.51
C ARG A 139 -9.70 30.15 8.72
N LEU A 140 -9.27 30.39 7.47
CA LEU A 140 -9.90 31.37 6.59
C LEU A 140 -11.41 31.09 6.45
N LEU A 141 -11.81 29.83 6.27
CA LEU A 141 -13.21 29.47 6.22
C LEU A 141 -13.94 29.74 7.55
N VAL A 142 -13.44 29.19 8.66
CA VAL A 142 -14.18 29.21 9.93
C VAL A 142 -14.20 30.62 10.52
N GLN A 143 -13.03 31.26 10.61
CA GLN A 143 -12.86 32.57 11.23
C GLN A 143 -13.40 33.68 10.33
N ASP A 144 -12.88 33.80 9.12
CA ASP A 144 -13.18 34.96 8.28
C ASP A 144 -14.52 34.83 7.58
N TYR A 145 -14.86 33.63 7.10
CA TYR A 145 -16.07 33.43 6.32
C TYR A 145 -17.29 33.05 7.15
N ILE A 146 -17.22 32.08 8.06
CA ILE A 146 -18.41 31.59 8.78
C ILE A 146 -18.74 32.48 9.98
N LEU A 147 -17.75 32.84 10.78
CA LEU A 147 -17.97 33.56 12.04
C LEU A 147 -18.02 35.09 11.88
N ASN A 148 -17.30 35.64 10.88
CA ASN A 148 -17.16 37.09 10.71
C ASN A 148 -17.95 37.69 9.53
N ASP A 149 -18.33 36.92 8.50
CA ASP A 149 -19.15 37.45 7.39
C ASP A 149 -20.62 37.57 7.83
N PRO A 150 -21.20 38.78 7.86
CA PRO A 150 -22.62 38.98 8.17
C PRO A 150 -23.54 38.20 7.22
N ALA A 151 -23.14 38.00 5.97
CA ALA A 151 -23.92 37.23 5.00
C ALA A 151 -23.97 35.74 5.35
N SER A 152 -22.93 35.19 5.97
CA SER A 152 -22.88 33.81 6.46
C SER A 152 -23.65 33.63 7.75
N LEU A 153 -23.60 34.63 8.65
CA LEU A 153 -24.43 34.64 9.87
C LEU A 153 -25.93 34.59 9.53
N ASN A 154 -26.33 35.22 8.43
CA ASN A 154 -27.69 35.15 7.90
C ASN A 154 -28.08 33.77 7.33
N TRP A 155 -27.17 32.82 7.11
CA TRP A 155 -27.54 31.45 6.67
C TRP A 155 -27.95 30.57 7.82
N PHE A 156 -27.51 30.92 9.02
CA PHE A 156 -28.22 30.49 10.19
C PHE A 156 -29.61 31.14 10.28
N GLY A 157 -30.09 31.92 9.29
CA GLY A 157 -31.47 32.41 9.10
C GLY A 157 -32.11 33.17 10.25
N ASP A 158 -33.26 33.80 10.02
CA ASP A 158 -34.26 33.95 11.08
C ASP A 158 -34.88 32.55 11.30
N ALA A 159 -35.22 32.15 12.53
CA ALA A 159 -35.73 30.77 12.78
C ALA A 159 -37.14 30.57 12.23
N THR A 160 -37.47 31.30 11.18
CA THR A 160 -38.78 31.41 10.59
C THR A 160 -38.99 30.29 9.59
N ARG A 161 -40.01 29.47 9.83
CA ARG A 161 -40.57 28.51 8.86
C ARG A 161 -41.89 29.04 8.31
N VAL A 162 -42.32 28.44 7.21
CA VAL A 162 -43.64 28.65 6.62
C VAL A 162 -44.42 27.36 6.83
N ASP A 163 -45.60 27.44 7.43
CA ASP A 163 -46.51 26.29 7.56
C ASP A 163 -47.24 25.99 6.25
N ASP A 164 -48.09 24.95 6.24
CA ASP A 164 -48.86 24.54 5.05
C ASP A 164 -49.86 25.62 4.59
N GLU A 165 -50.18 26.59 5.44
CA GLU A 165 -51.07 27.73 5.17
C GLU A 165 -50.32 28.98 4.69
N GLY A 166 -48.98 28.92 4.61
CA GLY A 166 -48.17 30.05 4.18
C GLY A 166 -47.80 31.02 5.31
N ASN A 167 -48.16 30.74 6.57
CA ASN A 167 -47.85 31.60 7.71
C ASN A 167 -46.41 31.40 8.18
N ARG A 168 -45.74 32.51 8.45
CA ARG A 168 -44.39 32.53 9.02
C ARG A 168 -44.43 32.30 10.54
N TYR A 169 -43.75 31.29 11.06
CA TYR A 169 -43.63 31.03 12.51
C TYR A 169 -42.18 30.80 12.93
N GLN A 170 -41.83 31.14 14.18
CA GLN A 170 -40.51 30.84 14.76
C GLN A 170 -40.45 29.37 15.17
N ASP A 171 -39.55 28.63 14.57
CA ASP A 171 -39.20 27.26 14.90
C ASP A 171 -38.07 27.28 15.95
N GLU A 172 -38.47 27.12 17.21
CA GLU A 172 -37.56 27.08 18.36
C GLU A 172 -36.51 25.96 18.22
N GLU A 173 -36.87 24.80 17.66
CA GLU A 173 -35.95 23.69 17.46
C GLU A 173 -34.85 24.07 16.46
N LEU A 174 -35.24 24.74 15.38
CA LEU A 174 -34.31 25.25 14.38
C LEU A 174 -33.39 26.33 14.98
N ALA A 175 -33.93 27.24 15.80
CA ALA A 175 -33.15 28.26 16.52
C ALA A 175 -32.08 27.62 17.43
N ILE A 176 -32.49 26.67 18.28
CA ILE A 176 -31.59 25.94 19.18
C ILE A 176 -30.52 25.18 18.40
N ARG A 177 -30.90 24.52 17.30
CA ARG A 177 -29.96 23.80 16.45
C ARG A 177 -28.91 24.75 15.85
N ARG A 178 -29.31 25.94 15.43
CA ARG A 178 -28.41 26.97 14.88
C ARG A 178 -27.44 27.51 15.92
N GLU A 179 -27.94 27.83 17.10
CA GLU A 179 -27.09 28.27 18.21
C GLU A 179 -26.03 27.21 18.54
N ARG A 180 -26.42 25.92 18.62
CA ARG A 180 -25.49 24.81 18.81
C ARG A 180 -24.44 24.72 17.70
N GLN A 181 -24.83 24.89 16.44
CA GLN A 181 -23.89 24.91 15.32
C GLN A 181 -22.91 26.10 15.41
N TYR A 182 -23.40 27.29 15.76
CA TYR A 182 -22.57 28.48 15.93
C TYR A 182 -21.55 28.32 17.07
N VAL A 183 -21.98 27.82 18.22
CA VAL A 183 -21.11 27.48 19.35
C VAL A 183 -20.04 26.48 18.91
N TYR A 184 -20.42 25.46 18.14
CA TYR A 184 -19.47 24.48 17.62
C TYR A 184 -18.46 25.09 16.63
N PHE A 185 -18.86 26.04 15.77
CA PHE A 185 -17.90 26.77 14.91
C PHE A 185 -16.91 27.61 15.73
N ARG A 186 -17.34 28.23 16.83
CA ARG A 186 -16.43 28.93 17.75
C ARG A 186 -15.41 27.99 18.39
N LEU A 187 -15.85 26.81 18.82
CA LEU A 187 -14.95 25.76 19.32
C LEU A 187 -13.95 25.36 18.23
N MET A 188 -14.40 25.12 16.99
CA MET A 188 -13.49 24.79 15.88
C MET A 188 -12.49 25.92 15.60
N SER A 189 -12.89 27.18 15.72
CA SER A 189 -11.97 28.32 15.59
C SER A 189 -10.86 28.27 16.65
N GLY A 190 -11.21 28.03 17.91
CA GLY A 190 -10.22 27.88 18.99
C GLY A 190 -9.30 26.68 18.79
N LEU A 191 -9.86 25.55 18.34
CA LEU A 191 -9.10 24.35 17.97
C LEU A 191 -8.08 24.64 16.87
N LEU A 192 -8.49 25.32 15.80
CA LEU A 192 -7.63 25.67 14.67
C LEU A 192 -6.51 26.63 15.05
N GLU A 193 -6.78 27.60 15.93
CA GLU A 193 -5.76 28.52 16.44
C GLU A 193 -4.72 27.78 17.28
N HIS A 194 -5.16 26.94 18.22
CA HIS A 194 -4.28 26.12 19.04
C HIS A 194 -3.43 25.18 18.19
N LEU A 195 -4.04 24.50 17.22
CA LEU A 195 -3.36 23.59 16.29
C LEU A 195 -2.33 24.33 15.44
N PHE A 196 -2.66 25.51 14.93
CA PHE A 196 -1.76 26.37 14.14
C PHE A 196 -0.54 26.80 14.96
N GLN A 197 -0.76 27.28 16.19
CA GLN A 197 0.34 27.70 17.07
C GLN A 197 1.25 26.51 17.42
N ALA A 198 0.67 25.36 17.75
CA ALA A 198 1.42 24.17 18.11
C ALA A 198 2.27 23.65 16.93
N ILE A 199 1.70 23.55 15.73
CA ILE A 199 2.44 23.09 14.55
C ILE A 199 3.52 24.09 14.13
N GLU A 200 3.28 25.41 14.22
CA GLU A 200 4.29 26.41 13.92
C GLU A 200 5.46 26.36 14.90
N ALA A 201 5.18 26.15 16.19
CA ALA A 201 6.20 26.08 17.24
C ALA A 201 7.04 24.79 17.21
N ALA A 202 6.48 23.67 16.73
CA ALA A 202 7.13 22.36 16.79
C ALA A 202 8.40 22.26 15.93
N ASP A 203 9.54 21.96 16.54
CA ASP A 203 10.82 21.67 15.87
C ASP A 203 11.15 20.16 15.82
N GLN A 204 10.43 19.38 16.62
CA GLN A 204 10.50 17.93 16.70
C GLN A 204 9.09 17.31 16.77
N THR A 205 9.01 15.99 16.59
CA THR A 205 7.74 15.27 16.77
C THR A 205 7.31 15.33 18.22
N ASP A 206 6.05 15.70 18.47
CA ASP A 206 5.51 15.86 19.82
C ASP A 206 4.05 15.42 19.90
N GLU A 207 3.61 15.04 21.09
CA GLU A 207 2.22 14.70 21.36
C GLU A 207 1.34 15.95 21.26
N TRP A 208 0.11 15.79 20.79
CA TRP A 208 -0.86 16.88 20.70
C TRP A 208 -2.25 16.41 21.08
N SER A 209 -2.98 17.25 21.81
CA SER A 209 -4.37 17.03 22.17
C SER A 209 -5.22 18.26 21.86
N PRO A 210 -6.49 18.07 21.44
CA PRO A 210 -7.41 19.20 21.29
C PRO A 210 -7.65 19.87 22.66
N PRO A 211 -7.69 21.21 22.74
CA PRO A 211 -7.86 21.92 24.01
C PRO A 211 -9.30 21.81 24.54
N GLU A 212 -10.27 21.65 23.65
CA GLU A 212 -11.70 21.53 23.97
C GLU A 212 -12.36 20.59 22.96
N THR A 213 -13.39 19.86 23.41
CA THR A 213 -14.18 18.94 22.56
C THR A 213 -15.67 19.10 22.86
N ALA A 214 -16.51 18.86 21.84
CA ALA A 214 -17.97 18.89 21.98
C ALA A 214 -18.65 17.90 21.04
N ARG A 215 -19.89 17.53 21.31
CA ARG A 215 -20.67 16.69 20.38
C ARG A 215 -21.02 17.49 19.12
N VAL A 216 -20.78 16.89 17.95
CA VAL A 216 -21.17 17.47 16.65
C VAL A 216 -22.69 17.72 16.60
N PRO A 217 -23.15 18.97 16.40
CA PRO A 217 -24.57 19.27 16.29
C PRO A 217 -25.20 18.67 15.03
N ALA A 218 -26.50 18.35 15.09
CA ALA A 218 -27.23 17.84 13.94
C ALA A 218 -27.16 18.80 12.74
N GLY A 219 -26.87 18.24 11.55
CA GLY A 219 -26.76 18.99 10.30
C GLY A 219 -25.56 19.93 10.21
N PHE A 220 -24.57 19.82 11.11
CA PHE A 220 -23.36 20.63 11.08
C PHE A 220 -22.55 20.42 9.80
N GLU A 221 -22.29 19.17 9.41
CA GLU A 221 -21.54 18.84 8.18
C GLU A 221 -22.21 19.40 6.92
N ARG A 222 -23.54 19.46 6.90
CA ARG A 222 -24.30 20.09 5.81
C ARG A 222 -24.01 21.59 5.75
N THR A 223 -24.12 22.29 6.88
CA THR A 223 -23.82 23.72 6.95
C THR A 223 -22.38 23.99 6.49
N LEU A 224 -21.43 23.23 7.04
CA LEU A 224 -20.02 23.30 6.68
C LEU A 224 -19.78 23.09 5.18
N PHE A 225 -20.36 22.04 4.57
CA PHE A 225 -20.21 21.76 3.15
C PHE A 225 -20.66 22.94 2.28
N PHE A 226 -21.85 23.50 2.53
CA PHE A 226 -22.35 24.63 1.75
C PHE A 226 -21.54 25.91 1.97
N SER A 227 -21.00 26.12 3.18
CA SER A 227 -20.06 27.21 3.47
C SER A 227 -18.78 27.08 2.65
N ILE A 228 -18.19 25.89 2.57
CA ILE A 228 -17.00 25.64 1.74
C ILE A 228 -17.29 25.93 0.27
N ARG A 229 -18.41 25.43 -0.26
CA ARG A 229 -18.80 25.62 -1.67
C ARG A 229 -18.94 27.09 -2.03
N ARG A 230 -19.55 27.89 -1.17
CA ARG A 230 -19.75 29.32 -1.47
C ARG A 230 -18.51 30.17 -1.24
N ALA A 231 -17.65 29.78 -0.29
CA ALA A 231 -16.33 30.36 -0.14
C ALA A 231 -15.39 29.99 -1.31
N ASN A 232 -15.78 29.02 -2.15
CA ASN A 232 -15.00 28.51 -3.28
C ASN A 232 -13.61 28.02 -2.86
N ILE A 233 -13.55 27.34 -1.71
CA ILE A 233 -12.32 26.76 -1.16
C ILE A 233 -12.24 25.29 -1.61
N ASP A 234 -11.06 24.91 -2.13
CA ASP A 234 -10.76 23.54 -2.55
C ASP A 234 -9.87 22.86 -1.50
N PHE A 235 -10.30 21.70 -1.00
CA PHE A 235 -9.53 20.87 -0.08
C PHE A 235 -9.24 19.53 -0.74
N ARG A 236 -7.98 19.07 -0.70
CA ARG A 236 -7.53 17.87 -1.42
C ARG A 236 -7.24 16.67 -0.52
N ASP A 237 -6.92 16.91 0.76
CA ASP A 237 -6.39 15.88 1.68
C ASP A 237 -7.34 15.57 2.86
N GLN A 238 -8.67 15.69 2.63
CA GLN A 238 -9.71 15.33 3.62
C GLN A 238 -9.55 15.97 5.03
N PRO A 239 -9.18 17.26 5.14
CA PRO A 239 -8.80 17.86 6.43
C PRO A 239 -9.96 17.92 7.43
N TRP A 240 -11.20 17.95 6.94
CA TRP A 240 -12.38 17.96 7.82
C TRP A 240 -12.57 16.64 8.56
N ARG A 241 -12.06 15.52 8.03
CA ARG A 241 -12.05 14.26 8.76
C ARG A 241 -11.24 14.40 10.05
N PHE A 242 -10.05 14.99 10.00
CA PHE A 242 -9.25 15.26 11.19
C PHE A 242 -9.95 16.25 12.11
N LEU A 243 -10.36 17.42 11.60
CA LEU A 243 -10.91 18.50 12.42
C LEU A 243 -12.21 18.10 13.13
N LEU A 244 -13.13 17.42 12.45
CA LEU A 244 -14.37 16.95 13.05
C LEU A 244 -14.10 15.88 14.10
N THR A 245 -13.14 14.99 13.87
CA THR A 245 -12.78 13.94 14.83
C THR A 245 -12.10 14.54 16.07
N ALA A 246 -11.20 15.50 15.88
CA ALA A 246 -10.55 16.23 16.95
C ALA A 246 -11.55 17.02 17.79
N ALA A 247 -12.37 17.86 17.14
CA ALA A 247 -13.39 18.68 17.80
C ALA A 247 -14.46 17.84 18.50
N SER A 248 -14.71 16.62 18.05
CA SER A 248 -15.70 15.72 18.67
C SER A 248 -15.16 14.81 19.76
N GLY A 249 -13.87 14.91 20.09
CA GLY A 249 -13.24 14.06 21.10
C GLY A 249 -13.15 12.59 20.70
N LYS A 250 -13.18 12.31 19.39
CA LYS A 250 -13.09 10.96 18.84
C LYS A 250 -11.65 10.53 18.50
N LEU A 251 -10.68 11.43 18.67
CA LEU A 251 -9.26 11.07 18.57
C LEU A 251 -8.86 10.32 19.83
N HIS A 252 -8.26 9.16 19.65
CA HIS A 252 -7.62 8.40 20.72
C HIS A 252 -6.28 9.02 21.12
N LEU A 253 -5.44 9.29 20.11
CA LEU A 253 -4.12 9.89 20.23
C LEU A 253 -3.88 10.82 19.05
N ALA A 254 -3.03 11.82 19.22
CA ALA A 254 -2.53 12.62 18.12
C ALA A 254 -1.11 13.13 18.39
N ALA A 255 -0.38 13.36 17.31
CA ALA A 255 0.98 13.89 17.35
C ALA A 255 1.22 14.86 16.21
N ILE A 256 2.01 15.89 16.48
CA ILE A 256 2.62 16.72 15.45
C ILE A 256 3.84 15.96 14.94
N ILE A 257 3.83 15.59 13.67
CA ILE A 257 4.92 14.89 13.00
C ILE A 257 5.81 15.91 12.31
N VAL A 258 7.09 15.95 12.68
CA VAL A 258 8.08 16.85 12.05
C VAL A 258 9.07 16.04 11.22
N GLU A 259 9.05 16.24 9.91
CA GLU A 259 9.94 15.59 8.95
C GLU A 259 10.96 16.59 8.38
N ARG A 260 12.25 16.32 8.56
CA ARG A 260 13.31 17.10 7.91
C ARG A 260 13.47 16.67 6.44
N ARG A 261 13.17 17.57 5.50
CA ARG A 261 13.33 17.35 4.06
C ARG A 261 14.45 18.21 3.48
N PHE A 262 15.01 17.77 2.38
CA PHE A 262 16.06 18.50 1.64
C PHE A 262 15.49 19.02 0.31
N HIS A 263 15.85 20.25 -0.07
CA HIS A 263 15.49 20.78 -1.38
C HIS A 263 16.11 19.93 -2.50
N LYS A 264 15.30 19.52 -3.47
CA LYS A 264 15.79 18.81 -4.64
C LYS A 264 16.64 19.77 -5.48
N GLY A 265 17.95 19.51 -5.59
CA GLY A 265 18.88 20.35 -6.35
C GLY A 265 19.41 21.58 -5.61
N GLY A 266 18.99 21.83 -4.37
CA GLY A 266 19.72 22.72 -3.47
C GLY A 266 21.00 22.02 -3.05
N GLY A 267 22.14 22.72 -3.04
CA GLY A 267 23.37 22.18 -2.47
C GLY A 267 23.17 21.65 -1.05
N GLN A 268 24.10 20.82 -0.56
CA GLN A 268 24.09 20.32 0.82
C GLN A 268 23.92 21.51 1.79
N GLY A 269 22.75 21.62 2.44
CA GLY A 269 22.49 22.67 3.44
C GLY A 269 21.04 23.17 3.52
N ASN A 270 20.27 23.15 2.42
CA ASN A 270 18.91 23.71 2.44
C ASN A 270 17.87 22.66 2.88
N ALA A 271 17.86 22.35 4.17
CA ALA A 271 16.80 21.56 4.79
C ALA A 271 15.59 22.44 5.13
N TYR A 272 14.38 21.89 5.04
CA TYR A 272 13.15 22.49 5.55
C TYR A 272 12.38 21.45 6.38
N LEU A 273 11.58 21.92 7.32
CA LEU A 273 10.70 21.07 8.12
C LEU A 273 9.35 20.95 7.41
N LYS A 274 8.96 19.74 7.06
CA LYS A 274 7.59 19.43 6.71
C LYS A 274 6.89 19.01 8.00
N LYS A 275 5.82 19.71 8.35
CA LYS A 275 5.03 19.44 9.55
C LYS A 275 3.62 19.04 9.15
N SER A 276 3.07 18.04 9.84
CA SER A 276 1.66 17.69 9.78
C SER A 276 1.21 17.19 11.14
N VAL A 277 -0.10 17.16 11.38
CA VAL A 277 -0.66 16.55 12.58
C VAL A 277 -1.36 15.28 12.18
N VAL A 278 -1.03 14.19 12.87
CA VAL A 278 -1.65 12.89 12.67
C VAL A 278 -2.39 12.52 13.93
N GLY A 279 -3.68 12.29 13.79
CA GLY A 279 -4.57 11.78 14.81
C GLY A 279 -4.98 10.36 14.48
N VAL A 280 -5.26 9.58 15.51
CA VAL A 280 -5.71 8.21 15.40
C VAL A 280 -7.11 8.14 15.95
N ILE A 281 -8.03 7.65 15.13
CA ILE A 281 -9.43 7.48 15.51
C ILE A 281 -9.54 6.16 16.30
N ASP A 282 -10.37 6.14 17.34
CA ASP A 282 -10.75 4.88 17.97
C ASP A 282 -11.85 4.20 17.15
N ASN A 283 -11.57 3.02 16.59
CA ASN A 283 -12.54 2.23 15.83
C ASN A 283 -12.61 0.80 16.40
N PRO A 284 -13.06 0.64 17.66
CA PRO A 284 -13.01 -0.63 18.34
C PRO A 284 -13.92 -1.65 17.65
N PRO A 285 -13.57 -2.95 17.71
CA PRO A 285 -14.47 -3.99 17.25
C PRO A 285 -15.80 -3.95 18.04
N PRO A 286 -16.93 -4.33 17.42
CA PRO A 286 -18.21 -4.43 18.12
C PRO A 286 -18.15 -5.48 19.24
N THR A 287 -18.77 -5.17 20.38
CA THR A 287 -18.78 -6.06 21.57
C THR A 287 -19.85 -7.16 21.50
N ASN A 288 -20.80 -7.04 20.57
CA ASN A 288 -21.97 -7.90 20.45
C ASN A 288 -21.84 -8.93 19.31
N CYS A 289 -20.66 -9.10 18.71
CA CYS A 289 -20.43 -10.06 17.63
C CYS A 289 -19.07 -10.75 17.76
N VAL A 290 -18.92 -11.91 17.13
CA VAL A 290 -17.61 -12.57 17.00
C VAL A 290 -16.80 -11.82 15.95
N VAL A 291 -15.55 -11.48 16.27
CA VAL A 291 -14.64 -10.76 15.37
C VAL A 291 -13.47 -11.67 15.04
N TRP A 292 -13.25 -11.91 13.75
CA TRP A 292 -12.16 -12.71 13.23
C TRP A 292 -11.23 -11.83 12.39
N ILE A 293 -9.95 -11.79 12.73
CA ILE A 293 -8.95 -11.00 12.02
C ILE A 293 -8.08 -11.96 11.19
N ASN A 294 -8.29 -11.94 9.87
CA ASN A 294 -7.49 -12.65 8.88
C ASN A 294 -6.33 -11.76 8.41
N ASP A 295 -5.34 -11.54 9.27
CA ASP A 295 -4.16 -10.74 8.93
C ASP A 295 -2.88 -11.50 9.29
N ALA A 296 -2.21 -12.05 8.27
CA ALA A 296 -0.95 -12.77 8.42
C ALA A 296 0.25 -11.87 8.78
N THR A 297 0.05 -10.55 8.82
CA THR A 297 1.09 -9.55 9.04
C THR A 297 0.89 -8.77 10.33
N ALA A 298 -0.25 -8.93 11.00
CA ALA A 298 -0.52 -8.27 12.27
C ALA A 298 0.22 -8.96 13.43
N ASP A 299 0.87 -8.15 14.25
CA ASP A 299 1.41 -8.58 15.53
C ASP A 299 0.28 -8.71 16.57
N THR A 300 0.26 -9.83 17.31
CA THR A 300 -0.83 -10.10 18.27
C THR A 300 -0.78 -9.13 19.46
N GLU A 301 0.41 -8.78 19.96
CA GLU A 301 0.57 -7.83 21.08
C GLU A 301 0.06 -6.45 20.67
N HIS A 302 0.37 -5.99 19.45
CA HIS A 302 -0.16 -4.73 18.92
C HIS A 302 -1.69 -4.76 18.79
N VAL A 303 -2.29 -5.84 18.30
CA VAL A 303 -3.75 -5.94 18.20
C VAL A 303 -4.39 -5.95 19.60
N GLU A 304 -3.85 -6.70 20.55
CA GLU A 304 -4.32 -6.71 21.95
C GLU A 304 -4.25 -5.33 22.60
N ALA A 305 -3.13 -4.62 22.41
CA ALA A 305 -2.94 -3.26 22.91
C ALA A 305 -3.98 -2.30 22.31
N ILE A 306 -4.29 -2.45 21.01
CA ILE A 306 -5.27 -1.61 20.32
C ILE A 306 -6.69 -1.87 20.82
N VAL A 307 -7.10 -3.14 20.93
CA VAL A 307 -8.48 -3.51 21.32
C VAL A 307 -8.71 -3.45 22.84
N GLY A 308 -7.64 -3.42 23.63
CA GLY A 308 -7.67 -3.29 25.08
C GLY A 308 -8.08 -4.57 25.82
N HIS A 309 -8.01 -5.73 25.16
CA HIS A 309 -8.29 -7.04 25.75
C HIS A 309 -7.52 -8.14 25.01
N ALA A 310 -7.46 -9.33 25.62
CA ALA A 310 -6.78 -10.48 25.04
C ALA A 310 -7.41 -10.88 23.69
N VAL A 311 -6.55 -11.29 22.76
CA VAL A 311 -6.90 -11.75 21.41
C VAL A 311 -6.51 -13.21 21.31
N HIS A 312 -7.44 -14.05 20.86
CA HIS A 312 -7.17 -15.47 20.70
C HIS A 312 -6.47 -15.74 19.36
N GLN A 313 -5.17 -16.04 19.40
CA GLN A 313 -4.45 -16.51 18.21
C GLN A 313 -4.97 -17.89 17.79
N ALA A 314 -5.74 -17.92 16.71
CA ALA A 314 -6.36 -19.13 16.18
C ALA A 314 -5.69 -19.64 14.90
N THR A 315 -4.52 -19.09 14.53
CA THR A 315 -3.68 -19.64 13.47
C THR A 315 -3.29 -21.07 13.84
N PRO A 316 -3.62 -22.09 13.03
CA PRO A 316 -3.26 -23.47 13.34
C PRO A 316 -1.75 -23.65 13.49
N ASP A 317 -1.34 -24.49 14.44
CA ASP A 317 0.07 -24.86 14.60
C ASP A 317 0.60 -25.58 13.35
N GLY A 318 1.88 -25.33 13.06
CA GLY A 318 2.61 -25.93 11.94
C GLY A 318 2.61 -25.07 10.68
N HIS A 319 3.21 -25.61 9.62
CA HIS A 319 3.30 -24.96 8.33
C HIS A 319 2.68 -25.85 7.27
N ILE A 320 1.86 -25.27 6.40
CA ILE A 320 1.45 -25.94 5.17
C ILE A 320 2.71 -26.11 4.31
N GLU A 321 3.02 -27.35 3.95
CA GLU A 321 4.16 -27.67 3.11
C GLU A 321 4.06 -26.89 1.80
N LEU A 322 5.10 -26.09 1.50
CA LEU A 322 5.17 -25.34 0.26
C LEU A 322 5.45 -26.31 -0.90
N ARG A 323 4.56 -26.34 -1.89
CA ARG A 323 4.74 -27.05 -3.16
C ARG A 323 5.73 -26.34 -4.09
N LYS A 324 5.93 -25.03 -3.88
CA LYS A 324 6.89 -24.20 -4.62
C LYS A 324 7.78 -23.44 -3.65
N LYS A 325 9.06 -23.43 -3.96
CA LYS A 325 10.10 -22.81 -3.14
C LYS A 325 9.93 -21.30 -3.04
N ALA A 326 10.06 -20.78 -1.83
CA ALA A 326 10.20 -19.35 -1.55
C ALA A 326 11.46 -19.14 -0.70
N VAL A 327 12.44 -18.41 -1.23
CA VAL A 327 13.74 -18.20 -0.55
C VAL A 327 14.20 -16.76 -0.62
N GLN A 328 15.06 -16.40 0.32
CA GLN A 328 15.68 -15.09 0.42
C GLN A 328 17.18 -15.15 0.13
N ILE A 329 17.69 -14.15 -0.57
CA ILE A 329 19.12 -13.90 -0.74
C ILE A 329 19.45 -12.57 -0.07
N PRO A 330 20.38 -12.53 0.91
CA PRO A 330 20.70 -11.35 1.71
C PRO A 330 21.50 -10.32 0.90
N ARG A 331 20.85 -9.74 -0.12
CA ARG A 331 21.43 -8.83 -1.10
C ARG A 331 20.40 -7.78 -1.49
N ASP A 332 20.45 -6.64 -0.81
CA ASP A 332 19.44 -5.61 -1.02
C ASP A 332 19.66 -4.77 -2.29
N ILE A 333 18.53 -4.37 -2.89
CA ILE A 333 18.45 -3.41 -3.99
C ILE A 333 17.69 -2.17 -3.50
N THR A 334 18.43 -1.12 -3.14
CA THR A 334 17.84 0.17 -2.74
C THR A 334 17.42 1.02 -3.94
N ARG A 335 16.60 2.06 -3.70
CA ARG A 335 16.31 3.13 -4.69
C ARG A 335 17.56 3.84 -5.23
N ARG A 336 18.68 3.82 -4.49
CA ARG A 336 19.95 4.44 -4.87
C ARG A 336 20.92 3.47 -5.56
N THR A 337 20.60 2.18 -5.58
CA THR A 337 21.41 1.18 -6.27
C THR A 337 21.48 1.53 -7.74
N SER A 338 22.69 1.55 -8.29
CA SER A 338 22.90 1.98 -9.67
C SER A 338 22.17 1.07 -10.66
N ALA A 339 21.66 1.62 -11.76
CA ALA A 339 21.00 0.84 -12.80
C ALA A 339 21.87 -0.33 -13.31
N LYS A 340 23.19 -0.12 -13.41
CA LYS A 340 24.16 -1.16 -13.80
C LYS A 340 24.18 -2.33 -12.81
N THR A 341 24.20 -2.02 -11.51
CA THR A 341 24.18 -3.05 -10.45
C THR A 341 22.85 -3.80 -10.44
N VAL A 342 21.72 -3.10 -10.57
CA VAL A 342 20.39 -3.73 -10.62
C VAL A 342 20.31 -4.70 -11.80
N ARG A 343 20.65 -4.27 -13.02
CA ARG A 343 20.66 -5.17 -14.19
C ARG A 343 21.51 -6.40 -13.94
N GLY A 344 22.72 -6.21 -13.43
CA GLY A 344 23.64 -7.32 -13.25
C GLY A 344 23.20 -8.31 -12.17
N LEU A 345 22.56 -7.85 -11.10
CA LEU A 345 21.96 -8.74 -10.09
C LEU A 345 20.81 -9.55 -10.67
N ILE A 346 19.86 -8.91 -11.35
CA ILE A 346 18.71 -9.59 -11.95
C ILE A 346 19.15 -10.58 -13.01
N ARG A 347 20.08 -10.20 -13.90
CA ARG A 347 20.67 -11.11 -14.88
C ARG A 347 21.39 -12.28 -14.23
N GLY A 348 22.11 -12.05 -13.13
CA GLY A 348 22.76 -13.09 -12.34
C GLY A 348 21.74 -14.12 -11.84
N VAL A 349 20.66 -13.66 -11.19
CA VAL A 349 19.55 -14.52 -10.75
C VAL A 349 18.98 -15.36 -11.90
N MET A 350 18.71 -14.71 -13.04
CA MET A 350 18.09 -15.36 -14.20
C MET A 350 19.04 -16.35 -14.87
N ALA A 351 20.34 -16.07 -14.87
CA ALA A 351 21.38 -16.93 -15.41
C ALA A 351 21.58 -18.19 -14.55
N ASP A 352 21.55 -18.04 -13.23
CA ASP A 352 21.69 -19.14 -12.28
C ASP A 352 20.43 -20.03 -12.25
N ARG A 353 19.34 -19.59 -12.89
CA ARG A 353 18.07 -20.32 -12.98
C ARG A 353 17.52 -20.35 -14.42
N PRO A 354 18.21 -21.02 -15.36
CA PRO A 354 17.84 -21.02 -16.77
C PRO A 354 16.51 -21.74 -17.07
N GLN A 355 16.00 -22.55 -16.14
CA GLN A 355 14.75 -23.30 -16.28
C GLN A 355 13.49 -22.42 -16.31
N PHE A 356 13.51 -21.24 -15.68
CA PHE A 356 12.34 -20.35 -15.63
C PHE A 356 12.27 -19.44 -16.85
N ARG A 357 11.15 -19.44 -17.58
CA ARG A 357 10.99 -18.66 -18.82
C ARG A 357 10.08 -17.46 -18.67
N ARG A 358 9.23 -17.44 -17.65
CA ARG A 358 8.21 -16.41 -17.46
C ARG A 358 8.39 -15.77 -16.09
N ILE A 359 9.22 -14.75 -16.02
CA ILE A 359 9.64 -14.14 -14.77
C ILE A 359 8.84 -12.87 -14.50
N GLY A 360 8.24 -12.83 -13.31
CA GLY A 360 7.67 -11.63 -12.73
C GLY A 360 8.71 -10.90 -11.88
N ILE A 361 8.77 -9.57 -11.94
CA ILE A 361 9.66 -8.78 -11.07
C ILE A 361 8.88 -7.71 -10.30
N ILE A 362 9.05 -7.68 -8.98
CA ILE A 362 8.47 -6.66 -8.10
C ILE A 362 9.62 -5.91 -7.43
N GLY A 363 9.68 -4.59 -7.51
CA GLY A 363 10.78 -3.84 -6.88
C GLY A 363 10.52 -2.35 -6.72
N HIS A 364 11.55 -1.53 -6.86
CA HIS A 364 11.41 -0.07 -6.79
C HIS A 364 10.97 0.54 -8.12
N SER A 365 10.03 1.50 -8.06
CA SER A 365 9.52 2.22 -9.24
C SER A 365 10.63 2.86 -10.08
N THR A 366 11.68 3.39 -9.43
CA THR A 366 12.85 4.00 -10.09
C THR A 366 13.63 3.03 -10.98
N HIS A 367 13.52 1.71 -10.72
CA HIS A 367 14.24 0.67 -11.44
C HIS A 367 13.42 0.00 -12.53
N MET A 368 12.12 0.30 -12.64
CA MET A 368 11.25 -0.36 -13.62
C MET A 368 11.69 -0.14 -15.06
N SER A 369 12.21 1.05 -15.38
CA SER A 369 12.76 1.35 -16.71
C SER A 369 14.05 0.58 -17.01
N VAL A 370 14.80 0.21 -15.98
CA VAL A 370 16.05 -0.56 -16.07
C VAL A 370 15.76 -2.02 -16.42
N LEU A 371 14.67 -2.57 -15.89
CA LEU A 371 14.23 -3.95 -16.13
C LEU A 371 13.77 -4.21 -17.57
N LYS A 372 13.47 -3.16 -18.34
CA LYS A 372 13.14 -3.25 -19.78
C LYS A 372 14.37 -3.31 -20.69
N LYS A 373 15.58 -3.32 -20.12
CA LYS A 373 16.86 -3.23 -20.84
C LYS A 373 17.91 -4.19 -20.26
N LEU A 374 17.50 -5.43 -19.98
CA LEU A 374 18.41 -6.50 -19.56
C LEU A 374 19.15 -7.13 -20.73
N GLY A 375 18.73 -6.90 -21.98
CA GLY A 375 19.38 -7.45 -23.18
C GLY A 375 18.76 -8.76 -23.64
N ALA A 376 19.10 -9.15 -24.86
CA ALA A 376 18.61 -10.36 -25.52
C ALA A 376 18.82 -11.62 -24.65
N GLY A 377 17.86 -12.54 -24.65
CA GLY A 377 17.86 -13.73 -23.77
C GLY A 377 17.31 -13.48 -22.36
N PHE A 378 17.33 -12.24 -21.88
CA PHE A 378 16.77 -11.86 -20.57
C PHE A 378 15.46 -11.08 -20.72
N ASP A 379 15.41 -10.10 -21.62
CA ASP A 379 14.22 -9.24 -21.78
C ASP A 379 12.96 -10.05 -22.13
N GLU A 380 13.09 -11.04 -23.01
CA GLU A 380 12.00 -11.94 -23.42
C GLU A 380 11.44 -12.83 -22.29
N ARG A 381 12.21 -13.00 -21.20
CA ARG A 381 11.77 -13.79 -20.05
C ARG A 381 10.93 -12.96 -19.08
N ILE A 382 10.98 -11.63 -19.13
CA ILE A 382 10.20 -10.78 -18.22
C ILE A 382 8.80 -10.62 -18.78
N VAL A 383 7.82 -11.25 -18.12
CA VAL A 383 6.41 -11.21 -18.56
C VAL A 383 5.57 -10.22 -17.77
N LYS A 384 6.02 -9.84 -16.56
CA LYS A 384 5.29 -8.92 -15.68
C LYS A 384 6.25 -8.15 -14.79
N THR A 385 6.00 -6.86 -14.61
CA THR A 385 6.78 -6.00 -13.71
C THR A 385 5.87 -5.15 -12.87
N SER A 386 6.20 -4.97 -11.60
CA SER A 386 5.47 -4.13 -10.66
C SER A 386 6.41 -3.47 -9.68
N TYR A 387 5.89 -2.52 -8.90
CA TYR A 387 6.66 -1.86 -7.86
C TYR A 387 5.94 -1.84 -6.52
N PHE A 388 6.72 -1.74 -5.44
CA PHE A 388 6.22 -1.61 -4.08
C PHE A 388 5.28 -0.40 -3.97
N GLY A 389 4.06 -0.64 -3.47
CA GLY A 389 3.03 0.39 -3.34
C GLY A 389 2.33 0.80 -4.63
N SER A 390 2.52 0.06 -5.74
CA SER A 390 1.83 0.34 -7.02
C SER A 390 0.32 0.11 -7.00
N GLY A 391 -0.22 -0.51 -5.93
CA GLY A 391 -1.64 -0.82 -5.82
C GLY A 391 -2.10 -2.00 -6.68
N GLU A 392 -1.23 -2.58 -7.54
CA GLU A 392 -1.55 -3.89 -8.15
C GLU A 392 -1.85 -4.87 -7.03
N GLU A 393 -3.08 -5.42 -7.05
CA GLU A 393 -3.83 -5.91 -5.90
C GLU A 393 -3.04 -6.88 -5.03
N ARG A 394 -3.21 -6.76 -3.70
CA ARG A 394 -2.59 -7.60 -2.66
C ARG A 394 -2.96 -9.10 -2.79
N SER A 395 -3.99 -9.40 -3.58
CA SER A 395 -4.59 -10.72 -3.79
C SER A 395 -4.66 -11.16 -5.25
N SER A 396 -4.05 -10.43 -6.20
CA SER A 396 -4.16 -10.76 -7.63
C SER A 396 -3.60 -12.15 -7.94
N ASN A 397 -4.49 -13.06 -8.34
CA ASN A 397 -4.14 -14.39 -8.81
C ASN A 397 -3.42 -14.38 -10.18
N ASP A 398 -3.36 -13.22 -10.85
CA ASP A 398 -2.74 -13.06 -12.17
C ASP A 398 -1.24 -13.42 -12.22
N TRP A 399 -0.52 -13.30 -11.10
CA TRP A 399 0.93 -13.50 -11.04
C TRP A 399 1.35 -14.94 -11.31
N HIS A 400 0.89 -15.90 -10.51
CA HIS A 400 1.29 -17.30 -10.61
C HIS A 400 0.77 -18.00 -11.88
N HIS A 401 -0.30 -17.49 -12.50
CA HIS A 401 -0.74 -17.99 -13.81
C HIS A 401 0.20 -17.56 -14.96
N LYS A 402 0.73 -16.34 -14.87
CA LYS A 402 1.61 -15.77 -15.90
C LYS A 402 3.07 -16.12 -15.70
N CYS A 403 3.51 -16.28 -14.45
CA CYS A 403 4.91 -16.43 -14.08
C CYS A 403 5.24 -17.86 -13.62
N ASP A 404 6.46 -18.31 -13.86
CA ASP A 404 7.05 -19.51 -13.26
C ASP A 404 8.06 -19.19 -12.15
N LEU A 405 8.57 -17.95 -12.12
CA LEU A 405 9.37 -17.38 -11.03
C LEU A 405 8.96 -15.92 -10.77
N ILE A 406 8.86 -15.53 -9.50
CA ILE A 406 8.74 -14.13 -9.09
C ILE A 406 10.02 -13.70 -8.37
N ILE A 407 10.61 -12.58 -8.79
CA ILE A 407 11.74 -11.94 -8.13
C ILE A 407 11.24 -10.69 -7.40
N VAL A 408 11.31 -10.70 -6.07
CA VAL A 408 11.10 -9.52 -5.23
C VAL A 408 12.46 -8.82 -5.04
N ALA A 409 12.69 -7.77 -5.81
CA ALA A 409 13.96 -7.08 -5.97
C ALA A 409 14.08 -5.86 -5.05
N GLY A 410 14.59 -6.08 -3.85
CA GLY A 410 14.92 -5.05 -2.87
C GLY A 410 13.96 -4.94 -1.69
N THR A 411 14.25 -3.99 -0.82
CA THR A 411 13.49 -3.69 0.40
C THR A 411 12.62 -2.45 0.22
N PRO A 412 11.30 -2.50 0.45
CA PRO A 412 10.44 -1.33 0.56
C PRO A 412 11.03 -0.26 1.47
N ARG A 413 11.19 0.97 0.98
CA ARG A 413 11.76 2.07 1.78
C ARG A 413 10.64 2.91 2.39
N ILE A 414 10.44 2.70 3.69
CA ILE A 414 9.47 3.40 4.51
C ILE A 414 10.12 4.68 5.06
N PRO A 415 9.56 5.87 4.81
CA PRO A 415 10.10 7.10 5.36
C PRO A 415 9.93 7.15 6.89
N PRO A 416 10.84 7.78 7.65
CA PRO A 416 10.74 7.87 9.11
C PRO A 416 9.39 8.42 9.59
N ALA A 417 8.83 9.41 8.88
CA ALA A 417 7.52 9.96 9.19
C ALA A 417 6.39 8.92 9.12
N ALA A 418 6.44 7.93 8.23
CA ALA A 418 5.44 6.87 8.17
C ALA A 418 5.57 5.88 9.33
N ILE A 419 6.80 5.67 9.83
CA ILE A 419 7.05 4.82 11.01
C ILE A 419 6.58 5.54 12.27
N ALA A 420 6.89 6.84 12.42
CA ALA A 420 6.36 7.65 13.51
C ALA A 420 4.82 7.63 13.53
N LYS A 421 4.17 7.76 12.37
CA LYS A 421 2.71 7.61 12.25
C LYS A 421 2.23 6.23 12.70
N HIS A 422 2.91 5.16 12.29
CA HIS A 422 2.56 3.82 12.71
C HIS A 422 2.72 3.62 14.22
N LEU A 423 3.79 4.15 14.81
CA LEU A 423 3.98 4.15 16.27
C LEU A 423 2.84 4.86 16.99
N VAL A 424 2.41 6.03 16.50
CA VAL A 424 1.24 6.72 17.05
C VAL A 424 -0.04 5.88 16.91
N GLN A 425 -0.21 5.17 15.79
CA GLN A 425 -1.36 4.28 15.56
C GLN A 425 -1.43 3.10 16.55
N ILE A 426 -0.30 2.48 16.86
CA ILE A 426 -0.23 1.35 17.79
C ILE A 426 -0.12 1.78 19.26
N GLY A 427 -0.18 3.09 19.56
CA GLY A 427 -0.15 3.61 20.92
C GLY A 427 1.25 3.88 21.50
N GLU A 428 2.31 3.70 20.71
CA GLU A 428 3.71 3.88 21.10
C GLU A 428 4.17 5.34 20.99
N MET A 429 3.42 6.26 21.63
CA MET A 429 3.65 7.71 21.52
C MET A 429 5.05 8.11 22.00
N SER A 430 5.52 7.54 23.11
CA SER A 430 6.86 7.82 23.65
C SER A 430 7.97 7.44 22.67
N ALA A 431 7.79 6.38 21.89
CA ALA A 431 8.74 6.02 20.85
C ALA A 431 8.62 6.96 19.65
N ALA A 432 7.41 7.35 19.26
CA ALA A 432 7.16 8.24 18.11
C ALA A 432 7.82 9.62 18.26
N THR A 433 7.93 10.14 19.49
CA THR A 433 8.58 11.44 19.80
C THR A 433 10.10 11.36 19.92
N CYS A 434 10.68 10.15 19.98
CA CYS A 434 12.13 9.97 20.04
C CYS A 434 12.80 10.24 18.67
N GLU A 435 14.02 10.78 18.68
CA GLU A 435 14.79 10.96 17.45
C GLU A 435 15.16 9.59 16.85
N PRO A 436 14.86 9.33 15.56
CA PRO A 436 15.11 8.03 14.96
C PRO A 436 16.60 7.84 14.61
N GLU A 437 17.23 6.84 15.23
CA GLU A 437 18.62 6.48 14.94
C GLU A 437 18.73 5.26 14.01
N TRP A 438 19.18 5.46 12.77
CA TRP A 438 19.40 4.41 11.78
C TRP A 438 20.86 3.92 11.78
N GLY A 439 21.06 2.62 11.99
CA GLY A 439 22.38 2.02 12.19
C GLY A 439 22.55 0.67 11.50
N VAL A 440 23.67 0.01 11.81
CA VAL A 440 23.91 -1.39 11.44
C VAL A 440 23.24 -2.26 12.49
N ILE A 441 22.51 -3.27 12.03
CA ILE A 441 21.92 -4.32 12.87
C ILE A 441 22.27 -5.69 12.28
N TYR A 442 21.99 -6.76 13.02
CA TYR A 442 22.11 -8.11 12.52
C TYR A 442 20.92 -8.94 12.98
N TRP A 443 20.59 -9.94 12.20
CA TRP A 443 19.59 -10.95 12.53
C TRP A 443 20.13 -12.33 12.13
N HIS A 444 19.50 -13.37 12.66
CA HIS A 444 19.87 -14.75 12.41
C HIS A 444 18.78 -15.40 11.56
N GLY A 445 19.17 -15.97 10.42
CA GLY A 445 18.30 -16.75 9.56
C GLY A 445 18.81 -18.17 9.43
N GLU A 446 17.94 -19.07 8.99
CA GLU A 446 18.31 -20.44 8.64
C GLU A 446 18.37 -20.56 7.12
N THR A 447 19.36 -21.29 6.61
CA THR A 447 19.41 -21.61 5.18
C THR A 447 18.43 -22.73 4.81
N GLU A 448 18.26 -23.01 3.53
CA GLU A 448 17.46 -24.14 3.06
C GLU A 448 17.95 -25.49 3.60
N SER A 449 19.25 -25.59 3.85
CA SER A 449 19.89 -26.75 4.50
C SER A 449 19.82 -26.71 6.03
N HIS A 450 19.02 -25.82 6.62
CA HIS A 450 18.87 -25.60 8.07
C HIS A 450 20.16 -25.15 8.79
N GLU A 451 21.10 -24.52 8.07
CA GLU A 451 22.30 -23.98 8.69
C GLU A 451 22.03 -22.55 9.21
N PRO A 452 22.38 -22.24 10.47
CA PRO A 452 22.20 -20.90 11.02
C PRO A 452 23.22 -19.93 10.39
N THR A 453 22.72 -18.82 9.83
CA THR A 453 23.52 -17.79 9.18
C THR A 453 23.23 -16.41 9.78
N LYS A 454 24.29 -15.67 10.09
CA LYS A 454 24.19 -14.27 10.54
C LYS A 454 24.13 -13.34 9.35
N VAL A 455 23.07 -12.53 9.26
CA VAL A 455 22.88 -11.56 8.18
C VAL A 455 23.13 -10.15 8.72
N ASN A 456 23.98 -9.38 8.01
CA ASN A 456 24.19 -7.96 8.29
C ASN A 456 23.11 -7.15 7.57
N SER A 457 22.47 -6.24 8.30
CA SER A 457 21.41 -5.38 7.77
C SER A 457 21.53 -3.96 8.35
N ARG A 458 20.58 -3.09 8.01
CA ARG A 458 20.47 -1.75 8.56
C ARG A 458 19.06 -1.52 9.08
N GLY A 459 18.94 -0.89 10.24
CA GLY A 459 17.66 -0.67 10.89
C GLY A 459 17.75 0.35 12.00
N TYR A 460 16.64 0.58 12.68
CA TYR A 460 16.61 1.48 13.83
C TYR A 460 17.21 0.86 15.09
N LYS A 461 17.91 1.67 15.89
CA LYS A 461 18.47 1.24 17.17
C LYS A 461 17.38 1.07 18.23
N ASN A 462 16.48 2.05 18.32
CA ASN A 462 15.30 1.98 19.19
C ASN A 462 14.44 0.77 18.77
N GLU A 463 14.06 -0.05 19.75
CA GLU A 463 13.38 -1.31 19.49
C GLU A 463 11.98 -1.13 18.91
N ALA A 464 11.18 -0.20 19.44
CA ALA A 464 9.85 0.09 18.92
C ALA A 464 9.92 0.60 17.47
N TRP A 465 10.85 1.50 17.15
CA TRP A 465 11.10 1.93 15.77
C TRP A 465 11.53 0.79 14.86
N ARG A 466 12.34 -0.14 15.36
CA ARG A 466 12.79 -1.31 14.59
C ARG A 466 11.63 -2.26 14.31
N ARG A 467 10.82 -2.59 15.32
CA ARG A 467 9.61 -3.43 15.17
C ARG A 467 8.62 -2.78 14.20
N ALA A 468 8.26 -1.51 14.41
CA ALA A 468 7.38 -0.77 13.50
C ALA A 468 7.90 -0.70 12.06
N HIS A 469 9.23 -0.55 11.86
CA HIS A 469 9.84 -0.64 10.54
C HIS A 469 9.70 -2.03 9.93
N GLN A 470 10.01 -3.07 10.71
CA GLN A 470 9.92 -4.47 10.30
C GLN A 470 8.48 -4.82 9.92
N ASP A 471 7.47 -4.41 10.69
CA ASP A 471 6.06 -4.67 10.39
C ASP A 471 5.67 -4.12 9.02
N LEU A 472 5.98 -2.84 8.77
CA LEU A 472 5.64 -2.16 7.52
C LEU A 472 6.40 -2.72 6.30
N VAL A 473 7.64 -3.15 6.49
CA VAL A 473 8.47 -3.72 5.42
C VAL A 473 8.09 -5.18 5.15
N ARG A 474 8.00 -5.98 6.20
CA ARG A 474 7.65 -7.40 6.14
C ARG A 474 6.26 -7.58 5.55
N ALA A 475 5.28 -6.76 5.93
CA ALA A 475 3.95 -6.82 5.34
C ALA A 475 4.00 -6.71 3.80
N GLN A 476 4.78 -5.78 3.26
CA GLN A 476 4.93 -5.63 1.80
C GLN A 476 5.69 -6.78 1.14
N ILE A 477 6.71 -7.33 1.78
CA ILE A 477 7.48 -8.46 1.23
C ILE A 477 6.67 -9.76 1.29
N VAL A 478 5.96 -10.02 2.39
CA VAL A 478 5.06 -11.17 2.56
C VAL A 478 3.94 -11.10 1.53
N GLN A 479 3.33 -9.94 1.32
CA GLN A 479 2.33 -9.75 0.26
C GLN A 479 2.93 -10.00 -1.14
N ALA A 480 4.13 -9.49 -1.43
CA ALA A 480 4.79 -9.74 -2.70
C ALA A 480 5.12 -11.23 -2.91
N THR A 481 5.49 -11.93 -1.83
CA THR A 481 5.80 -13.36 -1.84
C THR A 481 4.54 -14.21 -2.00
N GLY A 482 3.45 -13.83 -1.33
CA GLY A 482 2.15 -14.51 -1.40
C GLY A 482 1.57 -14.59 -2.81
N ARG A 483 1.98 -13.69 -3.72
CA ARG A 483 1.61 -13.72 -5.15
C ARG A 483 2.08 -14.98 -5.88
N GLY A 484 3.10 -15.65 -5.35
CA GLY A 484 3.56 -16.93 -5.90
C GLY A 484 2.63 -18.10 -5.59
N ARG A 485 1.74 -17.97 -4.60
CA ARG A 485 0.81 -19.03 -4.16
C ARG A 485 1.53 -20.37 -3.94
N GLY A 486 2.65 -20.35 -3.20
CA GLY A 486 3.58 -21.49 -3.10
C GLY A 486 2.99 -22.78 -2.51
N ILE A 487 1.82 -22.72 -1.87
CA ILE A 487 1.07 -23.91 -1.40
C ILE A 487 0.37 -24.68 -2.54
N LEU A 488 0.16 -24.05 -3.70
CA LEU A 488 -0.53 -24.65 -4.84
C LEU A 488 0.45 -25.36 -5.78
N GLU A 489 0.03 -26.48 -6.37
CA GLU A 489 0.79 -27.16 -7.43
C GLU A 489 0.98 -26.27 -8.67
N THR A 490 -0.02 -25.42 -8.94
CA THR A 490 -0.04 -24.40 -10.00
C THR A 490 0.67 -23.11 -9.62
N GLY A 491 1.17 -22.99 -8.39
CA GLY A 491 1.93 -21.82 -7.93
C GLY A 491 3.27 -21.67 -8.68
N CYS A 492 4.00 -20.61 -8.35
CA CYS A 492 5.34 -20.36 -8.87
C CYS A 492 6.37 -20.15 -7.75
N GLU A 493 7.65 -20.33 -8.07
CA GLU A 493 8.71 -20.07 -7.11
C GLU A 493 8.86 -18.57 -6.85
N VAL A 494 9.37 -18.22 -5.66
CA VAL A 494 9.65 -16.83 -5.29
C VAL A 494 11.07 -16.70 -4.77
N LEU A 495 11.76 -15.67 -5.26
CA LEU A 495 13.08 -15.26 -4.80
C LEU A 495 13.04 -13.82 -4.28
N VAL A 496 13.44 -13.62 -3.03
CA VAL A 496 13.50 -12.29 -2.41
C VAL A 496 14.95 -11.83 -2.32
N LEU A 497 15.27 -10.68 -2.91
CA LEU A 497 16.58 -10.02 -2.81
C LEU A 497 16.48 -8.90 -1.78
N SER A 498 16.71 -9.22 -0.50
CA SER A 498 16.56 -8.30 0.62
C SER A 498 17.51 -8.70 1.75
N ASP A 499 18.07 -7.74 2.47
CA ASP A 499 18.84 -7.96 3.70
C ASP A 499 17.98 -7.79 4.97
N GLU A 500 16.69 -7.50 4.85
CA GLU A 500 15.73 -7.49 5.97
C GLU A 500 15.24 -8.90 6.29
N GLU A 501 14.90 -9.17 7.55
CA GLU A 501 14.28 -10.44 7.93
C GLU A 501 12.86 -10.54 7.34
N CYS A 502 12.64 -11.53 6.45
CA CYS A 502 11.36 -11.69 5.75
C CYS A 502 10.57 -12.94 6.19
N GLY A 503 11.07 -13.70 7.17
CA GLY A 503 10.50 -15.00 7.56
C GLY A 503 10.62 -16.09 6.48
N LEU A 504 11.61 -15.97 5.59
CA LEU A 504 11.91 -16.94 4.55
C LEU A 504 13.27 -17.61 4.80
N PRO A 505 13.45 -18.88 4.40
CA PRO A 505 14.76 -19.52 4.45
C PRO A 505 15.75 -18.80 3.52
N LEU A 506 17.00 -18.72 3.95
CA LEU A 506 18.11 -18.16 3.18
C LEU A 506 18.55 -19.17 2.11
N SER A 507 18.69 -18.72 0.87
CA SER A 507 19.23 -19.54 -0.21
C SER A 507 20.65 -20.00 0.14
N ASP A 508 20.92 -21.30 0.02
CA ASP A 508 22.27 -21.86 0.18
C ASP A 508 23.26 -21.29 -0.86
N SER A 509 22.71 -20.78 -1.96
CA SER A 509 23.47 -20.13 -3.02
C SER A 509 23.28 -18.61 -2.98
N GLY A 510 24.38 -17.87 -2.99
CA GLY A 510 24.37 -16.43 -3.24
C GLY A 510 24.03 -16.10 -4.70
N VAL A 511 23.92 -14.80 -5.00
CA VAL A 511 23.81 -14.30 -6.38
C VAL A 511 25.09 -13.60 -6.77
N GLU A 512 25.68 -14.05 -7.87
CA GLU A 512 26.79 -13.35 -8.48
C GLU A 512 26.31 -12.45 -9.63
N ILE A 513 26.79 -11.20 -9.65
CA ILE A 513 26.41 -10.19 -10.63
C ILE A 513 26.88 -10.56 -12.04
N LEU A 514 25.96 -10.63 -13.00
CA LEU A 514 26.27 -10.77 -14.43
C LEU A 514 26.37 -9.39 -15.11
N ASN A 515 27.60 -8.88 -15.20
CA ASN A 515 27.86 -7.51 -15.66
C ASN A 515 27.58 -7.29 -17.17
N ASP A 516 27.49 -6.02 -17.59
CA ASP A 516 27.22 -5.64 -18.99
C ASP A 516 28.25 -6.21 -20.00
N ALA A 517 29.52 -6.38 -19.60
CA ALA A 517 30.55 -6.94 -20.48
C ALA A 517 30.37 -8.45 -20.70
N SER A 518 29.93 -9.19 -19.67
CA SER A 518 29.56 -10.60 -19.80
C SER A 518 28.38 -10.77 -20.76
N VAL A 519 27.38 -9.90 -20.68
CA VAL A 519 26.22 -9.93 -21.60
C VAL A 519 26.62 -9.54 -23.01
N ALA A 520 27.51 -8.56 -23.20
CA ALA A 520 28.04 -8.22 -24.52
C ALA A 520 28.74 -9.43 -25.16
N ILE A 521 29.46 -10.24 -24.38
CA ILE A 521 30.05 -11.49 -24.86
C ILE A 521 28.98 -12.51 -25.25
N LEU A 522 27.92 -12.68 -24.45
CA LEU A 522 26.82 -13.61 -24.77
C LEU A 522 26.10 -13.20 -26.06
N ASN A 523 25.82 -11.91 -26.23
CA ASN A 523 25.17 -11.38 -27.45
C ASN A 523 26.07 -11.56 -28.67
N ALA A 524 27.34 -11.16 -28.58
CA ALA A 524 28.31 -11.34 -29.67
C ALA A 524 28.49 -12.83 -30.03
N LEU A 525 28.46 -13.71 -29.03
CA LEU A 525 28.53 -15.15 -29.25
C LEU A 525 27.29 -15.66 -29.98
N SER A 526 26.09 -15.18 -29.63
CA SER A 526 24.83 -15.51 -30.31
C SER A 526 24.82 -15.03 -31.78
N GLU A 527 25.19 -13.77 -32.01
CA GLU A 527 25.24 -13.14 -33.34
C GLU A 527 26.24 -13.86 -34.25
N LEU A 528 27.49 -14.04 -33.79
CA LEU A 528 28.54 -14.71 -34.58
C LEU A 528 28.23 -16.18 -34.86
N THR A 529 27.47 -16.84 -33.98
CA THR A 529 26.96 -18.20 -34.19
C THR A 529 25.88 -18.24 -35.29
N THR A 530 25.10 -17.16 -35.43
CA THR A 530 23.99 -17.06 -36.39
C THR A 530 24.51 -16.66 -37.79
N GLU A 531 25.45 -15.72 -37.86
CA GLU A 531 26.00 -15.19 -39.12
C GLU A 531 26.95 -16.13 -39.84
N ASN A 532 27.61 -17.04 -39.13
CA ASN A 532 28.63 -17.94 -39.69
C ASN A 532 28.42 -19.39 -39.24
N PRO A 533 27.35 -20.07 -39.71
CA PRO A 533 27.13 -21.48 -39.41
C PRO A 533 28.37 -22.33 -39.77
N ASN A 534 29.06 -22.02 -40.87
CA ASN A 534 30.21 -22.77 -41.41
C ASN A 534 31.47 -22.88 -40.51
N LYS A 535 31.51 -22.28 -39.31
CA LYS A 535 32.58 -22.49 -38.30
C LYS A 535 32.26 -23.69 -37.40
N TYR A 536 32.05 -24.84 -38.02
CA TYR A 536 31.73 -26.08 -37.33
C TYR A 536 33.01 -26.82 -36.88
N ILE A 537 33.13 -27.09 -35.58
CA ILE A 537 33.99 -28.17 -35.08
C ILE A 537 33.04 -29.25 -34.58
N LEU A 538 33.05 -30.44 -35.20
CA LEU A 538 32.14 -31.55 -34.89
C LEU A 538 30.64 -31.19 -35.07
N GLY A 539 30.29 -30.40 -36.10
CA GLY A 539 28.89 -30.05 -36.41
C GLY A 539 28.25 -29.04 -35.46
N LYS A 540 29.03 -28.41 -34.57
CA LYS A 540 28.56 -27.36 -33.65
C LYS A 540 29.22 -26.02 -33.99
N PRO A 541 28.47 -24.91 -34.08
CA PRO A 541 29.06 -23.60 -34.36
C PRO A 541 29.91 -23.16 -33.17
N VAL A 542 31.15 -22.71 -33.45
CA VAL A 542 32.11 -22.34 -32.41
C VAL A 542 32.77 -20.99 -32.73
N VAL A 543 32.89 -20.12 -31.73
CA VAL A 543 33.46 -18.78 -31.86
C VAL A 543 34.74 -18.64 -31.05
N SER A 544 35.79 -18.09 -31.64
CA SER A 544 37.06 -17.88 -30.94
C SER A 544 37.02 -16.68 -29.99
N THR A 545 37.81 -16.70 -28.91
CA THR A 545 37.98 -15.54 -28.02
C THR A 545 38.52 -14.32 -28.75
N GLY A 546 39.31 -14.51 -29.81
CA GLY A 546 39.84 -13.41 -30.63
C GLY A 546 38.72 -12.64 -31.33
N GLN A 547 37.75 -13.35 -31.90
CA GLN A 547 36.58 -12.76 -32.56
C GLN A 547 35.67 -12.05 -31.55
N LEU A 548 35.39 -12.69 -30.41
CA LEU A 548 34.59 -12.05 -29.36
C LEU A 548 35.23 -10.77 -28.83
N ALA A 549 36.55 -10.76 -28.65
CA ALA A 549 37.30 -9.57 -28.22
C ALA A 549 37.19 -8.43 -29.25
N GLU A 550 37.27 -8.75 -30.54
CA GLU A 550 37.11 -7.78 -31.64
C GLU A 550 35.67 -7.22 -31.69
N THR A 551 34.66 -8.08 -31.67
CA THR A 551 33.24 -7.68 -31.73
C THR A 551 32.82 -6.85 -30.50
N THR A 552 33.30 -7.21 -29.31
CA THR A 552 32.93 -6.51 -28.06
C THR A 552 33.81 -5.32 -27.72
N GLY A 553 34.94 -5.13 -28.43
CA GLY A 553 35.95 -4.13 -28.10
C GLY A 553 36.72 -4.39 -26.79
N LEU A 554 36.62 -5.60 -26.22
CA LEU A 554 37.30 -5.98 -24.99
C LEU A 554 38.70 -6.54 -25.27
N SER A 555 39.61 -6.45 -24.30
CA SER A 555 40.91 -7.13 -24.43
C SER A 555 40.73 -8.65 -24.43
N ARG A 556 41.57 -9.39 -25.18
CA ARG A 556 41.52 -10.86 -25.22
C ARG A 556 41.65 -11.51 -23.85
N SER A 557 42.44 -10.92 -22.94
CA SER A 557 42.56 -11.40 -21.56
C SER A 557 41.24 -11.25 -20.82
N ARG A 558 40.65 -10.05 -20.86
CA ARG A 558 39.37 -9.79 -20.19
C ARG A 558 38.25 -10.66 -20.73
N CYS A 559 38.20 -10.84 -22.06
CA CYS A 559 37.22 -11.72 -22.71
C CYS A 559 37.38 -13.17 -22.25
N ARG A 560 38.61 -13.67 -22.14
CA ARG A 560 38.90 -15.02 -21.62
C ARG A 560 38.46 -15.19 -20.16
N ASP A 561 38.71 -14.20 -19.31
CA ASP A 561 38.32 -14.24 -17.90
C ASP A 561 36.81 -14.27 -17.75
N LEU A 562 36.09 -13.44 -18.52
CA LEU A 562 34.64 -13.42 -18.56
C LEU A 562 34.04 -14.72 -19.12
N LEU A 563 34.65 -15.31 -20.16
CA LEU A 563 34.22 -16.60 -20.70
C LEU A 563 34.39 -17.75 -19.72
N ARG A 564 35.48 -17.75 -18.93
CA ARG A 564 35.66 -18.72 -17.84
C ARG A 564 34.59 -18.57 -16.76
N ASP A 565 34.23 -17.33 -16.42
CA ASP A 565 33.15 -17.05 -15.47
C ASP A 565 31.79 -17.52 -16.00
N LEU A 566 31.49 -17.21 -17.27
CA LEU A 566 30.29 -17.69 -17.97
C LEU A 566 30.24 -19.22 -18.09
N GLU A 567 31.38 -19.88 -18.28
CA GLU A 567 31.49 -21.35 -18.35
C GLU A 567 31.26 -22.02 -17.01
N ARG A 568 31.82 -21.44 -15.93
CA ARG A 568 31.54 -21.88 -14.56
C ARG A 568 30.04 -21.84 -14.23
N ARG A 569 29.30 -20.90 -14.83
CA ARG A 569 27.85 -20.78 -14.71
C ARG A 569 27.05 -21.65 -15.70
N GLY A 570 27.74 -22.40 -16.55
CA GLY A 570 27.10 -23.25 -17.56
C GLY A 570 26.39 -22.48 -18.68
N LEU A 571 26.69 -21.19 -18.88
CA LEU A 571 26.08 -20.38 -19.96
C LEU A 571 26.81 -20.55 -21.30
N VAL A 572 28.11 -20.83 -21.23
CA VAL A 572 28.96 -21.12 -22.38
C VAL A 572 29.77 -22.38 -22.13
N GLN A 573 30.21 -23.05 -23.18
CA GLN A 573 31.07 -24.22 -23.09
C GLN A 573 32.28 -24.05 -23.99
N LYS A 574 33.47 -24.37 -23.47
CA LYS A 574 34.68 -24.47 -24.27
C LYS A 574 34.69 -25.78 -25.06
N ILE A 575 34.92 -25.69 -26.37
CA ILE A 575 35.06 -26.84 -27.27
C ILE A 575 36.54 -27.02 -27.63
N GLY A 576 37.11 -28.15 -27.20
CA GLY A 576 38.47 -28.58 -27.52
C GLY A 576 39.59 -27.81 -26.79
N GLU A 577 40.81 -28.35 -26.87
CA GLU A 577 42.00 -27.74 -26.25
C GLU A 577 42.42 -26.43 -26.92
N ARG A 578 42.16 -26.28 -28.23
CA ARG A 578 42.64 -25.17 -29.09
C ARG A 578 41.61 -24.11 -29.47
N SER A 579 40.65 -23.87 -28.57
CA SER A 579 39.97 -22.55 -28.41
C SER A 579 38.78 -22.29 -29.33
N GLY A 580 37.60 -22.70 -28.88
CA GLY A 580 36.37 -22.09 -29.31
C GLY A 580 35.29 -22.21 -28.23
N TRP A 581 34.36 -21.27 -28.22
CA TRP A 581 33.26 -21.16 -27.27
C TRP A 581 31.95 -21.33 -28.02
N ARG A 582 30.98 -21.94 -27.36
CA ARG A 582 29.58 -21.98 -27.81
C ARG A 582 28.65 -21.63 -26.67
N LEU A 583 27.46 -21.11 -27.00
CA LEU A 583 26.38 -21.02 -26.02
C LEU A 583 25.96 -22.43 -25.62
N VAL A 584 25.71 -22.62 -24.33
CA VAL A 584 24.98 -23.80 -23.87
C VAL A 584 23.52 -23.51 -24.20
N LEU A 585 23.03 -24.08 -25.30
CA LEU A 585 21.60 -24.15 -25.54
C LEU A 585 21.02 -24.89 -24.34
N SER A 586 20.21 -24.21 -23.53
CA SER A 586 19.43 -24.85 -22.48
C SER A 586 18.67 -26.01 -23.15
N SER A 587 19.09 -27.23 -22.84
CA SER A 587 18.59 -28.46 -23.45
C SER A 587 17.10 -28.60 -23.16
N ALA A 588 16.27 -28.16 -24.11
CA ALA A 588 14.85 -28.47 -24.18
C ALA A 588 14.46 -29.11 -25.53
N GLU A 589 15.37 -29.18 -26.51
CA GLU A 589 15.13 -29.83 -27.81
C GLU A 589 15.64 -31.28 -27.89
N GLU A 590 16.27 -31.82 -26.83
CA GLU A 590 16.75 -33.22 -26.79
C GLU A 590 15.96 -34.14 -25.84
N VAL A 591 14.71 -33.79 -25.49
CA VAL A 591 13.77 -34.79 -24.97
C VAL A 591 13.00 -35.35 -26.15
N ALA A 592 13.48 -36.46 -26.70
CA ALA A 592 12.69 -37.29 -27.59
C ALA A 592 11.32 -37.58 -26.94
N PRO A 593 10.21 -37.56 -27.70
CA PRO A 593 8.93 -38.00 -27.16
C PRO A 593 9.12 -39.43 -26.62
N CYS A 594 8.86 -39.63 -25.32
CA CYS A 594 8.76 -40.99 -24.79
C CYS A 594 7.67 -41.75 -25.56
N PRO A 595 7.91 -43.03 -25.92
CA PRO A 595 6.89 -43.88 -26.52
C PRO A 595 5.70 -44.11 -25.60
#